data_AF-A0A016SD54-F1
#
_entry.id   AF-A0A016SD54-F1
#
_cell.length_a   1.000
_cell.length_b   1.000
_cell.length_c   1.000
_cell.angle_alpha   90.00
_cell.angle_beta   90.00
_cell.angle_gamma   90.00
#
_symmetry.space_group_name_H-M   'P 1'
#
loop_
_entity.id
_entity.type
_entity.pdbx_description
1 polymer ?
#
loop_
_entity_poly.entity_id
_entity_poly.type
_entity_poly.pdbx_seq_one_letter_code
_entity_poly.pdbx_strand_id
1 'polypeptide(L)'
;MYQSMYSRLCFDFFPFESTPLPYQQLWCRCFGLFRVKKYDLCIYIVPWAEMIKSKPVWAVMVAHFCQNWGFYTMLTNLPRMLKELANYELQKAGFVGGLPYLMMGCTLVWGGQLADYLRKERNIDTLTVRRRFCVAGFAGQALFLALASVTSSPPFLVAYLSISIGLGGICWAGFSVNHLDLAPQFAGHLMGMSNTLATLPGMVCPLIVGYIVTTGTVAEWNIIFYSTTVVYAIGGAIFWKFASGELQPWAGEQNPFIGELH
;
A
#
# COMPACT_ATOMS: atom_id res chain seq x y z
N MET A 1 32.33 40.76 -16.50
CA MET A 1 30.98 41.27 -16.16
C MET A 1 29.84 40.44 -16.75
N TYR A 2 30.02 39.69 -17.84
CA TYR A 2 28.98 38.84 -18.46
C TYR A 2 28.77 37.44 -17.83
N GLN A 3 29.67 36.99 -16.95
CA GLN A 3 29.63 35.64 -16.36
C GLN A 3 28.76 35.54 -15.09
N SER A 4 28.41 36.68 -14.49
CA SER A 4 27.59 36.75 -13.27
C SER A 4 26.08 36.68 -13.55
N MET A 5 25.67 36.99 -14.78
CA MET A 5 24.24 37.07 -15.15
C MET A 5 23.63 35.70 -15.47
N TYR A 6 24.42 34.76 -16.01
CA TYR A 6 23.95 33.41 -16.34
C TYR A 6 23.77 32.50 -15.11
N SER A 7 24.58 32.67 -14.06
CA SER A 7 24.45 31.87 -12.84
C SER A 7 23.17 32.15 -12.05
N ARG A 8 22.56 33.34 -12.24
CA ARG A 8 21.27 33.65 -11.60
C ARG A 8 20.08 33.10 -12.39
N LEU A 9 20.15 33.08 -13.73
CA LEU A 9 19.06 32.56 -14.57
C LEU A 9 18.89 31.03 -14.52
N CYS A 10 19.93 30.25 -14.21
CA CYS A 10 19.80 28.79 -14.02
C CYS A 10 19.12 28.41 -12.69
N PHE A 11 19.20 29.25 -11.66
CA PHE A 11 18.61 28.94 -10.35
C PHE A 11 17.11 29.29 -10.27
N ASP A 12 16.63 30.22 -11.12
CA ASP A 12 15.24 30.69 -11.07
C ASP A 12 14.23 29.78 -11.81
N PHE A 13 14.68 28.78 -12.56
CA PHE A 13 13.79 27.92 -13.38
C PHE A 13 13.56 26.49 -12.86
N PHE A 14 14.24 26.07 -11.79
CA PHE A 14 14.04 24.74 -11.18
C PHE A 14 14.00 24.84 -9.65
N PRO A 15 12.83 25.03 -9.04
CA PRO A 15 12.68 24.86 -7.60
C PRO A 15 12.58 23.36 -7.29
N PHE A 16 13.43 22.90 -6.37
CA PHE A 16 13.19 21.68 -5.58
C PHE A 16 13.07 20.34 -6.33
N GLU A 17 14.16 19.59 -6.50
CA GLU A 17 14.12 18.13 -6.31
C GLU A 17 15.54 17.58 -6.11
N SER A 18 15.76 16.96 -4.95
CA SER A 18 17.03 16.40 -4.49
C SER A 18 17.35 15.04 -5.13
N THR A 19 17.35 14.94 -6.45
CA THR A 19 17.95 13.82 -7.21
C THR A 19 18.26 14.22 -8.66
N PRO A 20 19.54 14.19 -9.12
CA PRO A 20 19.81 14.29 -10.55
C PRO A 20 19.65 12.92 -11.21
N LEU A 21 18.65 12.81 -12.09
CA LEU A 21 18.51 11.72 -13.06
C LEU A 21 19.80 11.60 -13.91
N PRO A 22 20.14 10.40 -14.43
CA PRO A 22 21.40 10.10 -15.12
C PRO A 22 21.69 10.97 -16.36
N TYR A 23 20.72 11.75 -16.85
CA TYR A 23 20.88 12.64 -18.00
C TYR A 23 21.61 13.96 -17.67
N GLN A 24 21.48 14.48 -16.44
CA GLN A 24 22.23 15.69 -16.02
C GLN A 24 23.74 15.43 -15.88
N GLN A 25 24.14 14.17 -15.69
CA GLN A 25 25.54 13.79 -15.51
C GLN A 25 26.35 13.86 -16.81
N LEU A 26 25.71 13.71 -17.99
CA LEU A 26 26.40 13.87 -19.28
C LEU A 26 26.77 15.32 -19.56
N TRP A 27 25.90 16.27 -19.21
CA TRP A 27 26.15 17.70 -19.42
C TRP A 27 27.23 18.26 -18.50
N CYS A 28 27.29 17.82 -17.24
CA CYS A 28 28.30 18.28 -16.28
C CYS A 28 29.72 17.74 -16.57
N ARG A 29 29.85 16.57 -17.22
CA ARG A 29 31.17 16.01 -17.61
C ARG A 29 31.87 16.84 -18.70
N CYS A 30 31.13 17.48 -19.60
CA CYS A 30 31.72 18.32 -20.65
C CYS A 30 32.36 19.61 -20.13
N PHE A 31 31.99 20.09 -18.93
CA PHE A 31 32.45 21.38 -18.41
C PHE A 31 33.57 21.30 -17.35
N GLY A 32 34.14 20.12 -17.08
CA GLY A 32 35.33 19.98 -16.23
C GLY A 32 35.20 20.50 -14.79
N LEU A 33 33.99 20.85 -14.35
CA LEU A 33 33.68 21.40 -13.04
C LEU A 33 32.97 20.31 -12.25
N PHE A 34 33.73 19.54 -11.48
CA PHE A 34 33.42 18.92 -10.20
C PHE A 34 34.24 17.64 -10.03
N ARG A 35 35.10 17.65 -9.01
CA ARG A 35 35.76 16.45 -8.48
C ARG A 35 34.64 15.56 -7.94
N VAL A 36 34.34 14.46 -8.63
CA VAL A 36 33.39 13.45 -8.14
C VAL A 36 33.94 12.92 -6.83
N LYS A 37 33.26 13.21 -5.69
CA LYS A 37 33.52 12.49 -4.44
C LYS A 37 33.32 11.01 -4.75
N LYS A 38 34.34 10.18 -4.49
CA LYS A 38 34.14 8.74 -4.31
C LYS A 38 33.09 8.61 -3.21
N TYR A 39 31.87 8.24 -3.57
CA TYR A 39 30.95 7.68 -2.61
C TYR A 39 31.47 6.26 -2.40
N ASP A 40 32.08 5.99 -1.25
CA ASP A 40 32.32 4.63 -0.82
C ASP A 40 30.95 3.95 -0.77
N LEU A 41 30.68 3.12 -1.78
CA LEU A 41 29.45 2.36 -1.86
C LEU A 41 29.54 1.34 -0.73
N CYS A 42 29.05 1.70 0.46
CA CYS A 42 28.94 0.76 1.56
C CYS A 42 27.99 -0.34 1.11
N ILE A 43 28.54 -1.50 0.73
CA ILE A 43 27.77 -2.68 0.41
C ILE A 43 27.28 -3.23 1.76
N TYR A 44 26.07 -2.85 2.13
CA TYR A 44 25.38 -3.42 3.28
C TYR A 44 24.92 -4.83 2.91
N ILE A 45 25.37 -5.83 3.67
CA ILE A 45 24.88 -7.20 3.51
C ILE A 45 23.47 -7.25 4.09
N VAL A 46 22.49 -7.54 3.24
CA VAL A 46 21.09 -7.65 3.65
C VAL A 46 20.93 -8.85 4.60
N PRO A 47 20.46 -8.66 5.84
CA PRO A 47 20.33 -9.73 6.83
C PRO A 47 19.03 -10.53 6.61
N TRP A 48 18.95 -11.27 5.49
CA TRP A 48 17.75 -12.00 5.05
C TRP A 48 17.14 -12.91 6.12
N ALA A 49 17.97 -13.66 6.85
CA ALA A 49 17.51 -14.59 7.87
C ALA A 49 16.80 -13.88 9.05
N GLU A 50 17.31 -12.72 9.47
CA GLU A 50 16.76 -11.94 10.57
C GLU A 50 15.49 -11.19 10.14
N MET A 51 15.45 -10.71 8.89
CA MET A 51 14.25 -10.11 8.29
C MET A 51 13.08 -11.10 8.26
N ILE A 52 13.32 -12.33 7.82
CA ILE A 52 12.28 -13.36 7.70
C ILE A 52 11.84 -13.88 9.08
N LYS A 53 12.69 -13.85 10.11
CA LYS A 53 12.31 -14.24 11.48
C LYS A 53 11.54 -13.15 12.23
N SER A 54 11.54 -11.90 11.75
CA SER A 54 10.93 -10.76 12.41
C SER A 54 9.39 -10.82 12.39
N LYS A 55 8.76 -10.83 13.57
CA LYS A 55 7.29 -10.82 13.70
C LYS A 55 6.64 -9.56 13.11
N PRO A 56 7.18 -8.33 13.31
CA PRO A 56 6.63 -7.13 12.68
C PRO A 56 6.65 -7.15 11.16
N VAL A 57 7.67 -7.75 10.55
CA VAL A 57 7.76 -7.92 9.08
C VAL A 57 6.61 -8.81 8.59
N TRP A 58 6.39 -9.96 9.23
CA TRP A 58 5.25 -10.82 8.92
C TRP A 58 3.90 -10.14 9.14
N ALA A 59 3.76 -9.31 10.19
CA ALA A 59 2.53 -8.58 10.46
C ALA A 59 2.14 -7.66 9.30
N VAL A 60 3.13 -6.93 8.75
CA VAL A 60 2.92 -6.04 7.59
C VAL A 60 2.65 -6.86 6.32
N MET A 61 3.39 -7.95 6.10
CA MET A 61 3.21 -8.82 4.94
C MET A 61 1.81 -9.46 4.91
N VAL A 62 1.33 -9.96 6.05
CA VAL A 62 -0.02 -10.52 6.19
C VAL A 62 -1.07 -9.44 5.99
N ALA A 63 -0.90 -8.24 6.55
CA ALA A 63 -1.82 -7.12 6.30
C ALA A 63 -1.88 -6.76 4.81
N HIS A 64 -0.72 -6.71 4.14
CA HIS A 64 -0.65 -6.40 2.71
C HIS A 64 -1.34 -7.49 1.87
N PHE A 65 -1.16 -8.77 2.22
CA PHE A 65 -1.86 -9.90 1.61
C PHE A 65 -3.38 -9.80 1.79
N CYS A 66 -3.85 -9.58 3.01
CA CYS A 66 -5.28 -9.47 3.31
C CYS A 66 -5.93 -8.29 2.57
N GLN A 67 -5.24 -7.14 2.49
CA GLN A 67 -5.75 -5.99 1.74
C GLN A 67 -5.87 -6.29 0.25
N ASN A 68 -4.86 -6.92 -0.34
CA ASN A 68 -4.88 -7.28 -1.76
C ASN A 68 -5.89 -8.39 -2.08
N TRP A 69 -6.14 -9.31 -1.15
CA TRP A 69 -7.16 -10.33 -1.30
C TRP A 69 -8.53 -9.72 -1.63
N GLY A 70 -9.04 -8.83 -0.79
CA GLY A 70 -10.34 -8.23 -1.04
C GLY A 70 -10.30 -7.19 -2.16
N PHE A 71 -9.22 -6.42 -2.31
CA PHE A 71 -9.05 -5.48 -3.43
C PHE A 71 -9.13 -6.19 -4.79
N TYR A 72 -8.36 -7.26 -5.01
CA TYR A 72 -8.38 -8.01 -6.26
C TYR A 72 -9.67 -8.81 -6.46
N THR A 73 -10.25 -9.36 -5.39
CA THR A 73 -11.55 -10.03 -5.46
C THR A 73 -12.61 -9.08 -6.01
N MET A 74 -12.68 -7.86 -5.46
CA MET A 74 -13.59 -6.85 -5.97
C MET A 74 -13.20 -6.41 -7.37
N LEU A 75 -11.94 -6.07 -7.64
CA LEU A 75 -11.50 -5.58 -8.95
C LEU A 75 -11.84 -6.51 -10.11
N THR A 76 -11.59 -7.80 -9.94
CA THR A 76 -11.81 -8.80 -10.99
C THR A 76 -13.29 -9.15 -11.16
N ASN A 77 -14.08 -9.10 -10.09
CA ASN A 77 -15.47 -9.56 -10.10
C ASN A 77 -16.51 -8.45 -10.05
N LEU A 78 -16.11 -7.19 -9.85
CA LEU A 78 -17.02 -6.04 -9.74
C LEU A 78 -17.98 -5.93 -10.92
N PRO A 79 -17.56 -6.07 -12.19
CA PRO A 79 -18.49 -6.02 -13.33
C PRO A 79 -19.53 -7.16 -13.28
N ARG A 80 -19.10 -8.35 -12.84
CA ARG A 80 -19.97 -9.53 -12.69
C ARG A 80 -20.98 -9.31 -11.56
N MET A 81 -20.54 -8.79 -10.42
CA MET A 81 -21.40 -8.44 -9.28
C MET A 81 -22.43 -7.38 -9.65
N LEU A 82 -22.05 -6.33 -10.37
CA LEU A 82 -22.98 -5.28 -10.80
C LEU A 82 -24.02 -5.80 -11.81
N LYS A 83 -23.63 -6.75 -12.65
CA LYS A 83 -24.55 -7.41 -13.58
C LYS A 83 -25.52 -8.36 -12.86
N GLU A 84 -25.01 -9.24 -12.02
CA GLU A 84 -25.81 -10.31 -11.39
C GLU A 84 -26.65 -9.80 -10.21
N LEU A 85 -26.10 -8.93 -9.36
CA LEU A 85 -26.78 -8.45 -8.15
C LEU A 85 -27.60 -7.17 -8.38
N ALA A 86 -27.17 -6.32 -9.32
CA ALA A 86 -27.79 -5.02 -9.55
C ALA A 86 -28.49 -4.91 -10.92
N ASN A 87 -28.39 -5.92 -11.79
CA ASN A 87 -28.94 -5.91 -13.15
C ASN A 87 -28.55 -4.66 -13.96
N TYR A 88 -27.36 -4.09 -13.70
CA TYR A 88 -26.89 -2.94 -14.45
C TYR A 88 -26.39 -3.34 -15.84
N GLU A 89 -26.77 -2.55 -16.85
CA GLU A 89 -26.17 -2.62 -18.17
C GLU A 89 -24.67 -2.32 -18.11
N LEU A 90 -23.90 -2.96 -18.99
CA LEU A 90 -22.43 -2.92 -18.97
C LEU A 90 -21.86 -1.48 -19.01
N GLN A 91 -22.51 -0.57 -19.74
CA GLN A 91 -22.11 0.84 -19.80
C GLN A 91 -22.23 1.55 -18.45
N LYS A 92 -23.34 1.36 -17.73
CA LYS A 92 -23.53 1.93 -16.39
C LYS A 92 -22.61 1.25 -15.38
N ALA A 93 -22.41 -0.07 -15.51
CA ALA A 93 -21.52 -0.83 -14.65
C ALA A 93 -20.05 -0.35 -14.72
N GLY A 94 -19.58 0.09 -15.90
CA GLY A 94 -18.25 0.68 -16.04
C GLY A 94 -18.08 2.00 -15.29
N PHE A 95 -19.04 2.92 -15.44
CA PHE A 95 -18.99 4.22 -14.75
C PHE A 95 -19.14 4.06 -13.24
N VAL A 96 -20.10 3.24 -12.80
CA VAL A 96 -20.34 2.92 -11.39
C VAL A 96 -19.16 2.14 -10.80
N GLY A 97 -18.53 1.27 -11.58
CA GLY A 97 -17.37 0.50 -11.17
C GLY A 97 -16.11 1.34 -10.93
N GLY A 98 -16.02 2.55 -11.51
CA GLY A 98 -14.92 3.48 -11.26
C GLY A 98 -15.02 4.21 -9.90
N LEU A 99 -16.23 4.42 -9.39
CA LEU A 99 -16.49 5.12 -8.13
C LEU A 99 -15.71 4.56 -6.91
N PRO A 100 -15.72 3.24 -6.62
CA PRO A 100 -14.99 2.69 -5.49
C PRO A 100 -13.49 3.02 -5.52
N TYR A 101 -12.86 2.97 -6.69
CA TYR A 101 -11.42 3.21 -6.84
C TYR A 101 -11.07 4.69 -6.75
N LEU A 102 -11.93 5.57 -7.28
CA LEU A 102 -11.80 7.01 -7.08
C LEU A 102 -11.92 7.37 -5.59
N MET A 103 -12.90 6.79 -4.89
CA MET A 103 -13.05 6.98 -3.44
C MET A 103 -11.81 6.47 -2.68
N MET A 104 -11.25 5.32 -3.07
CA MET A 104 -10.01 4.80 -2.49
C MET A 104 -8.83 5.76 -2.68
N GLY A 105 -8.69 6.37 -3.86
CA GLY A 105 -7.66 7.37 -4.11
C GLY A 105 -7.80 8.60 -3.20
N CYS A 106 -9.01 9.15 -3.08
CA CYS A 106 -9.27 10.30 -2.22
C CYS A 106 -9.02 10.00 -0.74
N THR A 107 -9.51 8.87 -0.26
CA THR A 107 -9.34 8.43 1.14
C THR A 107 -7.91 8.04 1.48
N LEU A 108 -7.12 7.55 0.51
CA LEU A 108 -5.69 7.31 0.67
C LEU A 108 -4.94 8.62 0.93
N VAL A 109 -5.17 9.63 0.09
CA VAL A 109 -4.55 10.96 0.25
C VAL A 109 -4.97 11.59 1.58
N TRP A 110 -6.27 11.60 1.85
CA TRP A 110 -6.81 12.15 3.09
C TRP A 110 -6.31 11.41 4.34
N GLY A 111 -6.27 10.07 4.28
CA GLY A 111 -5.78 9.21 5.35
C GLY A 111 -4.29 9.44 5.64
N GLY A 112 -3.47 9.63 4.61
CA GLY A 112 -2.07 9.99 4.77
C GLY A 112 -1.90 11.34 5.49
N GLN A 113 -2.59 12.38 5.00
CA GLN A 113 -2.54 13.72 5.61
C GLN A 113 -3.02 13.72 7.06
N LEU A 114 -4.09 12.97 7.35
CA LEU A 114 -4.62 12.83 8.71
C LEU A 114 -3.62 12.11 9.62
N ALA A 115 -2.97 11.05 9.14
CA ALA A 115 -1.95 10.33 9.91
C ALA A 115 -0.76 11.25 10.24
N ASP A 116 -0.30 12.05 9.28
CA ASP A 116 0.80 12.99 9.49
C ASP A 116 0.41 14.13 10.43
N TYR A 117 -0.81 14.66 10.32
CA TYR A 117 -1.35 15.66 11.25
C TYR A 117 -1.42 15.11 12.69
N LEU A 118 -1.92 13.89 12.88
CA LEU A 118 -2.01 13.26 14.20
C LEU A 118 -0.63 13.00 14.83
N ARG A 119 0.37 12.69 14.01
CA ARG A 119 1.75 12.53 14.51
C ARG A 119 2.38 13.88 14.87
N LYS A 120 2.25 14.90 14.01
CA LYS A 120 2.93 16.18 14.16
C LYS A 120 2.28 17.09 15.21
N GLU A 121 0.96 17.23 15.17
CA GLU A 121 0.23 18.22 15.98
C GLU A 121 -0.29 17.65 17.30
N ARG A 122 -0.58 16.34 17.34
CA ARG A 122 -1.08 15.65 18.55
C ARG A 122 -0.02 14.82 19.27
N ASN A 123 1.21 14.76 18.72
CA ASN A 123 2.34 14.00 19.25
C ASN A 123 1.98 12.54 19.62
N ILE A 124 1.10 11.92 18.82
CA ILE A 124 0.69 10.54 19.03
C ILE A 124 1.80 9.61 18.52
N ASP A 125 2.10 8.60 19.33
CA ASP A 125 3.02 7.53 18.99
C ASP A 125 2.74 6.92 17.60
N THR A 126 3.81 6.67 16.85
CA THR A 126 3.77 6.24 15.45
C THR A 126 3.02 4.92 15.32
N LEU A 127 3.35 3.96 16.18
CA LEU A 127 2.75 2.64 16.21
C LEU A 127 1.25 2.72 16.53
N THR A 128 0.87 3.57 17.48
CA THR A 128 -0.53 3.79 17.83
C THR A 128 -1.34 4.34 16.66
N VAL A 129 -0.80 5.31 15.91
CA VAL A 129 -1.44 5.83 14.69
C VAL A 129 -1.55 4.72 13.64
N ARG A 130 -0.46 4.03 13.31
CA ARG A 130 -0.46 2.96 12.28
C ARG A 130 -1.45 1.85 12.61
N ARG A 131 -1.48 1.38 13.87
CA ARG A 131 -2.41 0.34 14.34
C ARG A 131 -3.86 0.78 14.20
N ARG A 132 -4.19 1.99 14.67
CA ARG A 132 -5.58 2.50 14.60
C ARG A 132 -6.05 2.67 13.16
N PHE A 133 -5.21 3.21 12.28
CA PHE A 133 -5.57 3.41 10.87
C PHE A 133 -5.80 2.08 10.15
N CYS A 134 -4.89 1.12 10.34
CA CYS A 134 -4.99 -0.20 9.71
C CYS A 134 -6.21 -0.97 10.22
N VAL A 135 -6.42 -1.02 11.55
CA VAL A 135 -7.57 -1.72 12.14
C VAL A 135 -8.89 -1.02 11.80
N ALA A 136 -8.96 0.30 11.85
CA ALA A 136 -10.16 1.03 11.45
C ALA A 136 -10.50 0.80 9.97
N GLY A 137 -9.49 0.80 9.09
CA GLY A 137 -9.64 0.49 7.67
C GLY A 137 -10.13 -0.94 7.43
N PHE A 138 -9.55 -1.95 8.09
CA PHE A 138 -9.99 -3.35 7.96
C PHE A 138 -11.37 -3.61 8.59
N ALA A 139 -11.63 -3.07 9.79
CA ALA A 139 -12.91 -3.21 10.46
C ALA A 139 -14.03 -2.51 9.66
N GLY A 140 -13.73 -1.33 9.11
CA GLY A 140 -14.64 -0.62 8.22
C GLY A 140 -14.93 -1.42 6.95
N GLN A 141 -13.89 -1.91 6.27
CA GLN A 141 -14.04 -2.79 5.10
C GLN A 141 -14.92 -4.01 5.40
N ALA A 142 -14.63 -4.71 6.49
CA ALA A 142 -15.38 -5.88 6.93
C ALA A 142 -16.85 -5.56 7.24
N LEU A 143 -17.12 -4.46 7.95
CA LEU A 143 -18.47 -4.02 8.30
C LEU A 143 -19.29 -3.71 7.05
N PHE A 144 -18.77 -2.88 6.14
CA PHE A 144 -19.50 -2.49 4.94
C PHE A 144 -19.66 -3.66 3.95
N LEU A 145 -18.71 -4.60 3.93
CA LEU A 145 -18.85 -5.81 3.13
C LEU A 145 -19.90 -6.77 3.70
N ALA A 146 -20.02 -6.85 5.03
CA ALA A 146 -21.11 -7.58 5.69
C ALA A 146 -22.48 -6.89 5.49
N LEU A 147 -22.53 -5.55 5.43
CA LEU A 147 -23.77 -4.84 5.09
C LEU A 147 -24.16 -5.06 3.63
N ALA A 148 -23.18 -5.12 2.73
CA ALA A 148 -23.40 -5.42 1.32
C ALA A 148 -24.04 -6.80 1.10
N SER A 149 -23.73 -7.81 1.94
CA SER A 149 -24.29 -9.18 1.81
C SER A 149 -25.77 -9.30 2.21
N VAL A 150 -26.24 -8.43 3.11
CA VAL A 150 -27.62 -8.43 3.61
C VAL A 150 -28.54 -7.54 2.75
N THR A 151 -27.95 -6.65 1.96
CA THR A 151 -28.69 -5.64 1.21
C THR A 151 -29.27 -6.21 -0.08
N SER A 152 -30.59 -6.04 -0.27
CA SER A 152 -31.28 -6.44 -1.51
C SER A 152 -31.43 -5.31 -2.53
N SER A 153 -31.06 -4.07 -2.16
CA SER A 153 -31.23 -2.89 -3.00
C SER A 153 -29.95 -2.57 -3.80
N PRO A 154 -30.01 -2.51 -5.15
CA PRO A 154 -28.86 -2.21 -6.00
C PRO A 154 -28.07 -0.93 -5.66
N PRO A 155 -28.69 0.25 -5.45
CA PRO A 155 -27.93 1.47 -5.13
C PRO A 155 -27.20 1.38 -3.80
N PHE A 156 -27.81 0.75 -2.79
CA PHE A 156 -27.17 0.57 -1.48
C PHE A 156 -26.02 -0.43 -1.55
N LEU A 157 -26.14 -1.50 -2.34
CA LEU A 157 -25.05 -2.45 -2.58
C LEU A 157 -23.80 -1.74 -3.14
N VAL A 158 -23.98 -0.91 -4.17
CA VAL A 158 -22.90 -0.12 -4.77
C VAL A 158 -22.29 0.83 -3.75
N ALA A 159 -23.12 1.52 -2.96
CA ALA A 159 -22.65 2.46 -1.95
C ALA A 159 -21.79 1.73 -0.89
N TYR A 160 -22.24 0.59 -0.38
CA TYR A 160 -21.48 -0.18 0.61
C TYR A 160 -20.19 -0.76 0.05
N LEU A 161 -20.18 -1.28 -1.18
CA LEU A 161 -18.95 -1.72 -1.84
C LEU A 161 -17.98 -0.55 -2.06
N SER A 162 -18.50 0.62 -2.44
CA SER A 162 -17.69 1.83 -2.66
C SER A 162 -17.07 2.35 -1.37
N ILE A 163 -17.83 2.38 -0.28
CA ILE A 163 -17.32 2.78 1.03
C ILE A 163 -16.32 1.75 1.54
N SER A 164 -16.58 0.44 1.37
CA SER A 164 -15.65 -0.62 1.76
C SER A 164 -14.29 -0.45 1.06
N ILE A 165 -14.27 -0.42 -0.27
CA ILE A 165 -13.02 -0.22 -1.04
C ILE A 165 -12.36 1.12 -0.72
N GLY A 166 -13.16 2.18 -0.52
CA GLY A 166 -12.71 3.48 -0.06
C GLY A 166 -11.93 3.39 1.25
N LEU A 167 -12.47 2.74 2.28
CA LEU A 167 -11.78 2.57 3.56
C LEU A 167 -10.48 1.75 3.46
N GLY A 168 -10.32 0.97 2.38
CA GLY A 168 -9.06 0.34 2.00
C GLY A 168 -7.92 1.34 1.79
N GLY A 169 -8.19 2.56 1.32
CA GLY A 169 -7.20 3.63 1.18
C GLY A 169 -6.61 4.05 2.54
N ILE A 170 -7.44 4.11 3.59
CA ILE A 170 -6.99 4.42 4.96
C ILE A 170 -6.13 3.28 5.51
N CYS A 171 -6.52 2.03 5.25
CA CYS A 171 -5.72 0.86 5.63
C CYS A 171 -4.33 0.90 4.99
N TRP A 172 -4.28 1.21 3.69
CA TRP A 172 -3.04 1.34 2.92
C TRP A 172 -2.12 2.43 3.48
N ALA A 173 -2.66 3.60 3.86
CA ALA A 173 -1.90 4.65 4.53
C ALA A 173 -1.30 4.21 5.88
N GLY A 174 -1.92 3.22 6.53
CA GLY A 174 -1.43 2.61 7.78
C GLY A 174 -0.23 1.68 7.56
N PHE A 175 -0.40 0.60 6.79
CA PHE A 175 0.64 -0.44 6.70
C PHE A 175 1.75 -0.13 5.69
N SER A 176 1.49 0.66 4.64
CA SER A 176 2.49 0.92 3.58
C SER A 176 3.70 1.65 4.14
N VAL A 177 3.48 2.67 4.96
CA VAL A 177 4.55 3.44 5.61
C VAL A 177 5.23 2.65 6.74
N ASN A 178 4.59 1.60 7.26
CA ASN A 178 5.18 0.77 8.32
C ASN A 178 6.48 0.06 7.87
N HIS A 179 6.68 -0.16 6.56
CA HIS A 179 7.94 -0.70 6.03
C HIS A 179 9.11 0.27 6.27
N LEU A 180 8.85 1.58 6.15
CA LEU A 180 9.83 2.64 6.41
C LEU A 180 10.07 2.81 7.92
N ASP A 181 9.02 2.69 8.72
CA ASP A 181 9.11 2.76 10.19
C ASP A 181 9.94 1.59 10.76
N LEU A 182 9.87 0.39 10.15
CA LEU A 182 10.61 -0.81 10.61
C LEU A 182 12.09 -0.84 10.19
N ALA A 183 12.39 -0.51 8.93
CA ALA A 183 13.75 -0.58 8.40
C ALA A 183 13.91 0.36 7.19
N PRO A 184 14.26 1.65 7.38
CA PRO A 184 14.32 2.63 6.29
C PRO A 184 15.36 2.28 5.22
N GLN A 185 16.49 1.68 5.62
CA GLN A 185 17.55 1.24 4.69
C GLN A 185 17.13 0.03 3.83
N PHE A 186 16.28 -0.84 4.38
CA PHE A 186 15.82 -2.07 3.71
C PHE A 186 14.35 -1.99 3.27
N ALA A 187 13.73 -0.81 3.32
CA ALA A 187 12.29 -0.64 3.07
C ALA A 187 11.88 -1.11 1.67
N GLY A 188 12.72 -0.86 0.66
CA GLY A 188 12.51 -1.38 -0.70
C GLY A 188 12.49 -2.90 -0.77
N HIS A 189 13.38 -3.58 -0.02
CA HIS A 189 13.41 -5.04 0.05
C HIS A 189 12.16 -5.59 0.78
N LEU A 190 11.77 -4.96 1.89
CA LEU A 190 10.57 -5.34 2.63
C LEU A 190 9.30 -5.15 1.78
N MET A 191 9.18 -4.02 1.08
CA MET A 191 8.05 -3.76 0.19
C MET A 191 8.03 -4.74 -0.99
N GLY A 192 9.20 -5.08 -1.55
CA GLY A 192 9.31 -6.08 -2.60
C GLY A 192 8.79 -7.46 -2.14
N MET A 193 9.25 -7.94 -0.97
CA MET A 193 8.80 -9.20 -0.40
C MET A 193 7.32 -9.19 -0.03
N SER A 194 6.80 -8.08 0.50
CA SER A 194 5.38 -7.99 0.82
C SER A 194 4.53 -7.97 -0.44
N ASN A 195 4.97 -7.28 -1.50
CA ASN A 195 4.27 -7.20 -2.79
C ASN A 195 4.24 -8.55 -3.53
N THR A 196 5.32 -9.35 -3.48
CA THR A 196 5.31 -10.69 -4.08
C THR A 196 4.28 -11.60 -3.42
N LEU A 197 4.15 -11.57 -2.09
CA LEU A 197 3.08 -12.29 -1.41
C LEU A 197 1.70 -11.69 -1.70
N ALA A 198 1.61 -10.36 -1.75
CA ALA A 198 0.36 -9.65 -1.93
C ALA A 198 -0.23 -9.77 -3.35
N THR A 199 0.56 -10.18 -4.35
CA THR A 199 0.07 -10.47 -5.70
C THR A 199 -0.47 -11.90 -5.85
N LEU A 200 -0.17 -12.83 -4.93
CA LEU A 200 -0.71 -14.20 -4.94
C LEU A 200 -2.25 -14.25 -4.91
N PRO A 201 -2.95 -13.46 -4.07
CA PRO A 201 -4.40 -13.35 -4.14
C PRO A 201 -4.93 -12.95 -5.52
N GLY A 202 -4.20 -12.10 -6.27
CA GLY A 202 -4.61 -11.71 -7.63
C GLY A 202 -4.77 -12.91 -8.58
N MET A 203 -3.99 -13.97 -8.37
CA MET A 203 -4.10 -15.22 -9.13
C MET A 203 -5.15 -16.18 -8.54
N VAL A 204 -5.22 -16.26 -7.21
CA VAL A 204 -6.07 -17.24 -6.51
C VAL A 204 -7.54 -16.80 -6.43
N CYS A 205 -7.80 -15.50 -6.22
CA CYS A 205 -9.16 -14.97 -6.02
C CYS A 205 -10.10 -15.26 -7.20
N PRO A 206 -9.74 -15.03 -8.48
CA PRO A 206 -10.62 -15.34 -9.60
C PRO A 206 -10.95 -16.83 -9.71
N LEU A 207 -10.00 -17.72 -9.37
CA LEU A 207 -10.22 -19.17 -9.38
C LEU A 207 -11.24 -19.59 -8.32
N ILE A 208 -11.11 -19.06 -7.10
CA ILE A 208 -12.05 -19.33 -6.01
C ILE A 208 -13.44 -18.79 -6.36
N VAL A 209 -13.53 -17.56 -6.86
CA VAL A 209 -14.82 -16.98 -7.25
C VAL A 209 -15.45 -17.74 -8.41
N GLY A 210 -14.66 -18.19 -9.39
CA GLY A 210 -15.15 -19.02 -10.49
C GLY A 210 -15.70 -20.37 -10.03
N TYR A 211 -15.11 -20.97 -8.98
CA TYR A 211 -15.60 -22.23 -8.41
C TYR A 211 -16.85 -22.06 -7.53
N ILE A 212 -16.92 -20.98 -6.74
CA ILE A 212 -18.04 -20.72 -5.83
C ILE A 212 -19.26 -20.15 -6.57
N VAL A 213 -19.05 -19.20 -7.49
CA VAL A 213 -20.13 -18.52 -8.20
C VAL A 213 -20.36 -19.17 -9.54
N THR A 214 -21.22 -20.19 -9.53
CA THR A 214 -21.60 -20.92 -10.74
C THR A 214 -22.87 -20.35 -11.36
N THR A 215 -23.85 -20.01 -10.52
CA THR A 215 -25.20 -19.62 -10.95
C THR A 215 -25.42 -18.10 -10.86
N GLY A 216 -24.57 -17.38 -10.11
CA GLY A 216 -24.67 -15.94 -9.93
C GLY A 216 -25.71 -15.51 -8.90
N THR A 217 -26.05 -16.41 -7.98
CA THR A 217 -27.05 -16.15 -6.94
C THR A 217 -26.50 -15.27 -5.82
N VAL A 218 -27.38 -14.54 -5.15
CA VAL A 218 -27.01 -13.71 -3.97
C VAL A 218 -26.35 -14.56 -2.87
N ALA A 219 -26.78 -15.81 -2.70
CA ALA A 219 -26.22 -16.73 -1.72
C ALA A 219 -24.75 -17.08 -2.02
N GLU A 220 -24.40 -17.34 -3.28
CA GLU A 220 -23.01 -17.61 -3.69
C GLU A 220 -22.11 -16.38 -3.47
N TRP A 221 -22.59 -15.18 -3.80
CA TRP A 221 -21.86 -13.93 -3.55
C TRP A 221 -21.66 -13.65 -2.05
N ASN A 222 -22.66 -13.98 -1.23
CA ASN A 222 -22.55 -13.82 0.22
C ASN A 222 -21.42 -14.68 0.81
N ILE A 223 -21.15 -15.87 0.27
CA ILE A 223 -20.00 -16.70 0.69
C ILE A 223 -18.68 -15.94 0.43
N ILE A 224 -18.56 -15.25 -0.71
CA ILE A 224 -17.36 -14.46 -1.04
C ILE A 224 -17.23 -13.24 -0.11
N PHE A 225 -18.34 -12.56 0.18
CA PHE A 225 -18.32 -11.42 1.11
C PHE A 225 -17.92 -11.87 2.52
N TYR A 226 -18.51 -12.94 3.04
CA TYR A 226 -18.15 -13.45 4.37
C TYR A 226 -16.71 -13.94 4.45
N SER A 227 -16.23 -14.69 3.44
CA SER A 227 -14.83 -15.14 3.41
C SER A 227 -13.86 -13.96 3.38
N THR A 228 -14.14 -12.92 2.59
CA THR A 228 -13.32 -11.70 2.54
C THR A 228 -13.35 -10.93 3.86
N THR A 229 -14.51 -10.82 4.50
CA THR A 229 -14.65 -10.21 5.84
C THR A 229 -13.81 -10.95 6.89
N VAL A 230 -13.81 -12.29 6.87
CA VAL A 230 -12.97 -13.10 7.76
C VAL A 230 -11.49 -12.83 7.51
N VAL A 231 -11.06 -12.76 6.24
CA VAL A 231 -9.67 -12.44 5.88
C VAL A 231 -9.26 -11.05 6.39
N TYR A 232 -10.12 -10.04 6.27
CA TYR A 232 -9.86 -8.70 6.82
C TYR A 232 -9.80 -8.69 8.35
N ALA A 233 -10.68 -9.43 9.03
CA ALA A 233 -10.67 -9.52 10.49
C ALA A 233 -9.36 -10.18 10.99
N ILE A 234 -8.92 -11.26 10.34
CA ILE A 234 -7.66 -11.95 10.67
C ILE A 234 -6.46 -11.01 10.42
N GLY A 235 -6.43 -10.34 9.27
CA GLY A 235 -5.36 -9.39 8.92
C GLY A 235 -5.26 -8.25 9.93
N GLY A 236 -6.40 -7.65 10.29
CA GLY A 236 -6.47 -6.61 11.31
C GLY A 236 -6.03 -7.09 12.71
N ALA A 237 -6.44 -8.29 13.11
CA ALA A 237 -6.06 -8.86 14.41
C ALA A 237 -4.57 -9.17 14.52
N ILE A 238 -3.98 -9.76 13.46
CA ILE A 238 -2.55 -10.04 13.39
C ILE A 238 -1.74 -8.74 13.39
N PHE A 239 -2.16 -7.75 12.59
CA PHE A 239 -1.50 -6.45 12.56
C PHE A 239 -1.58 -5.74 13.91
N TRP A 240 -2.73 -5.75 14.57
CA TRP A 240 -2.89 -5.15 15.90
C TRP A 240 -1.94 -5.76 16.93
N LYS A 241 -1.79 -7.09 16.93
CA LYS A 241 -0.99 -7.82 17.91
C LYS A 241 0.52 -7.72 17.65
N PHE A 242 0.94 -7.78 16.40
CA PHE A 242 2.36 -7.96 16.04
C PHE A 242 3.01 -6.78 15.32
N ALA A 243 2.26 -5.75 14.92
CA ALA A 243 2.86 -4.55 14.34
C ALA A 243 3.78 -3.87 15.36
N SER A 244 4.90 -3.35 14.86
CA SER A 244 5.82 -2.46 15.58
C SER A 244 6.07 -1.22 14.73
N GLY A 245 6.30 -0.09 15.39
CA GLY A 245 6.64 1.20 14.79
C GLY A 245 8.04 1.67 15.21
N GLU A 246 8.82 0.77 15.83
CA GLU A 246 10.21 0.99 16.21
C GLU A 246 11.16 0.30 15.24
N LEU A 247 12.32 0.92 15.05
CA LEU A 247 13.40 0.40 14.21
C LEU A 247 13.80 -1.01 14.69
N GLN A 248 13.81 -1.96 13.77
CA GLN A 248 14.19 -3.32 14.11
C GLN A 248 15.71 -3.41 14.39
N PRO A 249 16.15 -4.22 15.37
CA PRO A 249 17.55 -4.27 15.77
C PRO A 249 18.51 -4.72 14.66
N TRP A 250 18.04 -5.52 13.70
CA TRP A 250 18.81 -5.92 12.51
C TRP A 250 18.92 -4.82 11.44
N ALA A 251 18.11 -3.76 11.56
CA ALA A 251 18.11 -2.59 10.68
C ALA A 251 18.89 -1.39 11.27
N GLY A 252 19.48 -1.55 12.45
CA GLY A 252 20.35 -0.56 13.09
C GLY A 252 21.73 -0.44 12.41
N GLU A 253 22.69 0.22 13.07
CA GLU A 253 24.05 0.43 12.55
C GLU A 253 24.70 -0.91 12.16
N GLN A 254 24.73 -1.19 10.86
CA GLN A 254 25.52 -2.27 10.30
C GLN A 254 26.93 -1.75 10.08
N ASN A 255 27.92 -2.47 10.64
CA ASN A 255 29.31 -2.20 10.30
C ASN A 255 29.48 -2.40 8.79
N PRO A 256 30.00 -1.39 8.06
CA PRO A 256 30.25 -1.52 6.63
C PRO A 256 31.17 -2.72 6.40
N PHE A 257 30.87 -3.53 5.39
CA PHE A 257 31.72 -4.66 5.03
C PHE A 257 33.04 -4.11 4.47
N ILE A 258 34.09 -4.06 5.31
CA ILE A 258 35.46 -3.79 4.90
C ILE A 258 36.07 -5.15 4.51
N GLY A 259 35.69 -5.65 3.35
CA GLY A 259 36.27 -6.86 2.76
C GLY A 259 36.67 -6.57 1.33
N GLU A 260 37.91 -6.88 0.97
CA GLU A 260 38.31 -6.90 -0.44
C GLU A 260 37.48 -7.96 -1.16
N LEU A 261 36.80 -7.56 -2.23
CA LEU A 261 36.17 -8.48 -3.18
C LEU A 261 37.29 -9.32 -3.82
N HIS A 262 37.47 -10.54 -3.33
CA HIS A 262 38.33 -11.57 -3.95
C HIS A 262 37.60 -12.27 -5.09
#